data_AF-A0A8X7BZI3-F1
#
_entry.id   AF-A0A8X7BZI3-F1
#
_cell.length_a   1.000
_cell.length_b   1.000
_cell.length_c   1.000
_cell.angle_alpha   90.00
_cell.angle_beta   90.00
_cell.angle_gamma   90.00
#
_symmetry.space_group_name_H-M   'P 1'
#
loop_
_entity.id
_entity.type
_entity.pdbx_description
1 polymer ?
#
loop_
_entity_poly.entity_id
_entity_poly.type
_entity_poly.pdbx_seq_one_letter_code
_entity_poly.pdbx_strand_id
1 'polypeptide(L)'
;PTNLNYEEFVNLIANVHGIRNILSVPSIALEAACAKILEKYKIPIENLVDAIVDILILAVEESAALINDYPCLKEHVTRFIDESIDRASEECKSRIVIQKYESVANRFHVAMLLLKWYRPLVQNRELPHQ
;
A
#
# COMPACT_ATOMS: atom_id res chain seq x y z
N PRO A 1 -5.86 -14.77 7.37
CA PRO A 1 -5.55 -13.37 7.76
C PRO A 1 -6.17 -13.01 9.12
N THR A 2 -5.33 -12.94 10.16
CA THR A 2 -5.79 -12.58 11.51
C THR A 2 -6.10 -11.08 11.59
N ASN A 3 -7.31 -10.78 12.06
CA ASN A 3 -7.79 -9.43 12.34
C ASN A 3 -6.85 -8.70 13.32
N LEU A 4 -6.93 -7.36 13.35
CA LEU A 4 -6.20 -6.56 14.35
C LEU A 4 -6.58 -7.05 15.76
N ASN A 5 -5.60 -7.46 16.56
CA ASN A 5 -5.86 -7.96 17.90
C ASN A 5 -6.35 -6.81 18.79
N TYR A 6 -7.26 -7.08 19.72
CA TYR A 6 -7.83 -6.05 20.60
C TYR A 6 -6.74 -5.28 21.36
N GLU A 7 -5.71 -6.00 21.84
CA GLU A 7 -4.56 -5.38 22.51
C GLU A 7 -3.77 -4.43 21.61
N GLU A 8 -3.60 -4.76 20.32
CA GLU A 8 -2.92 -3.88 19.37
C GLU A 8 -3.71 -2.60 19.12
N PHE A 9 -5.03 -2.69 19.11
CA PHE A 9 -5.90 -1.52 18.97
C PHE A 9 -5.83 -0.61 20.19
N VAL A 10 -5.86 -1.19 21.40
CA VAL A 10 -5.70 -0.44 22.65
C VAL A 10 -4.33 0.23 22.73
N ASN A 11 -3.27 -0.45 22.29
CA ASN A 11 -1.92 0.11 22.24
C ASN A 11 -1.81 1.26 21.22
N LEU A 12 -2.44 1.12 20.04
CA LEU A 12 -2.52 2.20 19.05
C LEU A 12 -3.24 3.43 19.62
N ILE A 13 -4.36 3.22 20.31
CA ILE A 13 -5.09 4.26 21.02
C ILE A 13 -4.17 4.92 22.05
N ALA A 14 -3.57 4.16 22.97
CA ALA A 14 -2.71 4.70 24.02
C ALA A 14 -1.53 5.51 23.43
N ASN A 15 -0.91 5.03 22.36
CA ASN A 15 0.20 5.70 21.70
C ASN A 15 -0.20 7.02 21.02
N VAL A 16 -1.40 7.10 20.45
CA VAL A 16 -1.92 8.35 19.86
C VAL A 16 -2.33 9.35 20.94
N HIS A 17 -2.83 8.89 22.09
CA HIS A 17 -3.25 9.75 23.20
C HIS A 17 -2.10 10.31 24.04
N GLY A 18 -1.02 9.55 24.18
CA GLY A 18 0.06 9.88 25.10
C GLY A 18 -0.44 9.95 26.55
N ILE A 19 -0.13 11.04 27.25
CA ILE A 19 -0.36 11.19 28.71
C ILE A 19 -1.74 11.82 29.04
N ARG A 20 -2.53 12.22 28.04
CA ARG A 20 -3.85 12.85 28.25
C ARG A 20 -4.96 11.80 28.27
N ASN A 21 -5.73 11.75 29.36
CA ASN A 21 -7.01 11.02 29.41
C ASN A 21 -8.05 11.75 28.54
N ILE A 22 -8.71 11.01 27.64
CA ILE A 22 -9.77 11.53 26.75
C ILE A 22 -10.95 10.54 26.75
N LEU A 23 -12.16 11.06 26.61
CA LEU A 23 -13.44 10.33 26.66
C LEU A 23 -13.80 9.60 25.34
N SER A 24 -12.96 9.68 24.30
CA SER A 24 -13.28 9.20 22.95
C SER A 24 -12.03 8.79 22.16
N VAL A 25 -12.17 7.83 21.24
CA VAL A 25 -11.09 7.37 20.35
C VAL A 25 -10.80 8.41 19.24
N PRO A 26 -9.54 8.85 19.04
CA PRO A 26 -9.17 9.81 18.01
C PRO A 26 -9.18 9.16 16.63
N SER A 27 -9.65 9.90 15.62
CA SER A 27 -9.69 9.46 14.20
C SER A 27 -8.35 8.87 13.74
N ILE A 28 -7.25 9.45 14.21
CA ILE A 28 -5.88 9.03 13.87
C ILE A 28 -5.58 7.59 14.31
N ALA A 29 -6.10 7.15 15.47
CA ALA A 29 -5.91 5.78 15.93
C ALA A 29 -6.69 4.78 15.05
N LEU A 30 -7.89 5.16 14.61
CA LEU A 30 -8.68 4.39 13.66
C LEU A 30 -8.01 4.32 12.28
N GLU A 31 -7.52 5.45 11.77
CA GLU A 31 -6.79 5.53 10.51
C GLU A 31 -5.51 4.67 10.55
N ALA A 32 -4.77 4.69 11.66
CA ALA A 32 -3.59 3.86 11.86
C ALA A 32 -3.94 2.36 11.92
N ALA A 33 -5.02 2.00 12.61
CA ALA A 33 -5.54 0.63 12.64
C ALA A 33 -5.92 0.14 11.24
N CYS A 34 -6.68 0.95 10.48
CA CYS A 34 -7.06 0.65 9.10
C CYS A 34 -5.83 0.51 8.19
N ALA A 35 -4.85 1.42 8.29
CA ALA A 35 -3.62 1.36 7.52
C ALA A 35 -2.83 0.07 7.77
N LYS A 36 -2.75 -0.39 9.03
CA LYS A 36 -2.08 -1.64 9.41
C LYS A 36 -2.80 -2.87 8.85
N ILE A 37 -4.12 -2.85 8.78
CA ILE A 37 -4.89 -3.94 8.16
C ILE A 37 -4.68 -3.95 6.65
N LEU A 38 -4.71 -2.78 6.00
CA LEU A 38 -4.49 -2.65 4.56
C LEU A 38 -3.08 -3.08 4.13
N GLU A 39 -2.06 -2.83 4.96
CA GLU A 39 -0.69 -3.27 4.69
C GLU A 39 -0.58 -4.80 4.57
N LYS A 40 -1.39 -5.56 5.30
CA LYS A 40 -1.43 -7.03 5.20
C LYS A 40 -1.92 -7.54 3.84
N TYR A 41 -2.68 -6.72 3.11
CA TYR A 41 -3.18 -7.08 1.78
C TYR A 41 -2.16 -6.81 0.67
N LYS A 42 -1.04 -6.13 0.96
CA LYS A 42 -0.05 -5.76 -0.05
C LYS A 42 0.57 -6.98 -0.75
N ILE A 43 1.13 -7.89 0.05
CA ILE A 43 1.77 -9.11 -0.45
C ILE A 43 0.77 -10.00 -1.22
N PRO A 44 -0.45 -10.30 -0.70
CA PRO A 44 -1.38 -11.13 -1.46
C PRO A 44 -1.90 -10.47 -2.74
N ILE A 45 -1.93 -9.13 -2.84
CA ILE A 45 -2.27 -8.44 -4.09
C ILE A 45 -1.12 -8.55 -5.09
N GLU A 46 0.14 -8.39 -4.66
CA GLU A 46 1.31 -8.61 -5.52
C GLU A 46 1.35 -10.06 -6.04
N ASN A 47 1.14 -11.04 -5.15
CA ASN A 47 1.07 -12.45 -5.52
C ASN A 47 -0.11 -12.76 -6.46
N LEU A 48 -1.22 -12.02 -6.37
CA LEU A 48 -2.34 -12.18 -7.29
C LEU A 48 -1.94 -11.74 -8.71
N VAL A 49 -1.16 -10.67 -8.84
CA VAL A 49 -0.64 -10.24 -10.14
C VAL A 49 0.25 -11.33 -10.74
N ASP A 50 1.14 -11.93 -9.94
CA ASP A 50 1.99 -13.04 -10.37
C ASP A 50 1.16 -14.24 -10.84
N ALA A 51 0.13 -14.62 -10.08
CA ALA A 51 -0.76 -15.72 -10.48
C ALA A 51 -1.52 -15.44 -11.80
N ILE A 52 -1.88 -14.18 -12.06
CA ILE A 52 -2.50 -13.79 -13.33
C ILE A 52 -1.49 -13.88 -14.48
N VAL A 53 -0.23 -13.49 -14.27
CA VAL A 53 0.84 -13.63 -15.26
C VAL A 53 1.03 -15.09 -15.65
N ASP A 54 1.09 -16.00 -14.67
CA ASP A 54 1.21 -17.43 -14.94
C ASP A 54 0.06 -17.96 -15.80
N ILE A 55 -1.18 -17.55 -15.51
CA ILE A 55 -2.36 -17.92 -16.30
C ILE A 55 -2.29 -17.36 -17.73
N LEU A 56 -1.80 -16.12 -17.89
CA LEU A 56 -1.65 -15.49 -19.20
C LEU A 56 -0.59 -16.20 -20.04
N ILE A 57 0.55 -16.56 -19.46
CA ILE A 57 1.60 -17.33 -20.14
C ILE A 57 1.03 -18.65 -20.66
N LEU A 58 0.32 -19.40 -19.81
CA LEU A 58 -0.32 -20.66 -20.21
C LEU A 58 -1.33 -20.47 -21.36
N ALA A 59 -2.14 -19.42 -21.31
CA ALA A 59 -3.10 -19.11 -22.37
C ALA A 59 -2.41 -18.74 -23.69
N VAL A 60 -1.26 -18.06 -23.62
CA VAL A 60 -0.43 -17.72 -24.80
C VAL A 60 0.19 -18.97 -25.40
N GLU A 61 0.71 -19.88 -24.59
CA GLU A 61 1.24 -21.17 -25.06
C GLU A 61 0.18 -22.00 -25.76
N GLU A 62 -1.02 -22.09 -25.19
CA GLU A 62 -2.17 -22.77 -25.80
C GLU A 62 -2.57 -22.12 -27.13
N SER A 63 -2.63 -20.79 -27.16
CA SER A 63 -2.96 -20.04 -28.38
C SER A 63 -1.88 -20.16 -29.45
N ALA A 64 -0.60 -20.25 -29.06
CA ALA A 64 0.53 -20.40 -29.96
C ALA A 64 0.54 -21.74 -30.69
N ALA A 65 -0.24 -22.73 -30.24
CA ALA A 65 -0.44 -23.98 -30.96
C ALA A 65 -1.12 -23.78 -32.33
N LEU A 66 -1.93 -22.72 -32.50
CA LEU A 66 -2.60 -22.38 -33.76
C LEU A 66 -1.65 -21.98 -34.89
N ILE A 67 -0.43 -21.57 -34.54
CA ILE A 67 0.60 -21.10 -35.48
C ILE A 67 1.84 -21.98 -35.49
N ASN A 68 1.71 -23.24 -35.04
CA ASN A 68 2.81 -24.21 -35.00
C ASN A 68 3.46 -24.48 -36.37
N ASP A 69 2.70 -24.33 -37.45
CA ASP A 69 3.20 -24.52 -38.82
C ASP A 69 4.23 -23.45 -39.24
N TYR A 70 4.32 -22.34 -38.50
CA TYR A 70 5.23 -21.22 -38.76
C TYR A 70 6.15 -20.97 -37.55
N PRO A 71 7.23 -21.75 -37.37
CA PRO A 71 8.05 -21.72 -36.15
C PRO A 71 8.68 -20.35 -35.87
N CYS A 72 9.18 -19.67 -36.90
CA CYS A 72 9.77 -18.34 -36.73
C CYS A 72 8.73 -17.26 -36.36
N LEU A 73 7.50 -17.39 -36.89
CA LEU A 73 6.41 -16.49 -36.52
C LEU A 73 5.96 -16.76 -35.08
N LYS A 74 5.81 -18.03 -34.71
CA LYS A 74 5.47 -18.46 -33.36
C LYS A 74 6.46 -17.91 -32.33
N GLU A 75 7.76 -18.12 -32.54
CA GLU A 75 8.79 -17.62 -31.63
C GLU A 75 8.73 -16.09 -31.46
N HIS A 76 8.60 -15.35 -32.56
CA HIS A 76 8.54 -13.90 -32.51
C HIS A 76 7.28 -13.38 -31.80
N VAL A 77 6.13 -14.02 -32.05
CA VAL A 77 4.85 -13.65 -31.44
C VAL A 77 4.83 -13.97 -29.94
N THR A 78 5.24 -15.19 -29.55
CA THR A 78 5.30 -15.58 -28.14
C THR A 78 6.24 -14.65 -27.37
N ARG A 79 7.45 -14.41 -27.89
CA ARG A 79 8.41 -13.49 -27.26
C ARG A 79 7.86 -12.07 -27.13
N PHE A 80 7.22 -11.54 -28.17
CA PHE A 80 6.63 -10.20 -28.13
C PHE A 80 5.53 -10.09 -27.06
N ILE A 81 4.69 -11.12 -26.95
CA ILE A 81 3.61 -11.16 -25.97
C ILE A 81 4.17 -11.31 -24.56
N ASP A 82 5.17 -12.18 -24.33
CA ASP A 82 5.84 -12.34 -23.04
C ASP A 82 6.45 -11.02 -22.56
N GLU A 83 7.21 -10.35 -23.43
CA GLU A 83 7.79 -9.03 -23.12
C GLU A 83 6.70 -7.97 -22.81
N SER A 84 5.52 -8.09 -23.43
CA SER A 84 4.38 -7.22 -23.14
C SER A 84 3.70 -7.54 -21.82
N ILE A 85 3.55 -8.83 -21.48
CA ILE A 85 2.97 -9.30 -20.21
C ILE A 85 3.88 -8.88 -19.04
N ASP A 86 5.19 -9.10 -19.17
CA ASP A 86 6.18 -8.72 -18.16
C ASP A 86 6.14 -7.21 -17.91
N ARG A 87 6.13 -6.41 -18.98
CA ARG A 87 6.04 -4.94 -18.87
C ARG A 87 4.75 -4.50 -18.17
N ALA A 88 3.62 -5.11 -18.52
CA ALA A 88 2.33 -4.79 -17.92
C ALA A 88 2.27 -5.21 -16.44
N SER A 89 2.87 -6.35 -16.09
CA SER A 89 2.99 -6.84 -14.71
C SER A 89 3.80 -5.87 -13.85
N GLU A 90 4.96 -5.44 -14.34
CA GLU A 90 5.83 -4.48 -13.64
C GLU A 90 5.15 -3.11 -13.49
N GLU A 91 4.43 -2.62 -14.51
CA GLU A 91 3.65 -1.38 -14.38
C GLU A 91 2.54 -1.54 -13.33
N CYS A 92 1.83 -2.68 -13.32
CA CYS A 92 0.76 -2.95 -12.37
C CYS A 92 1.29 -2.99 -10.93
N LYS A 93 2.37 -3.72 -10.68
CA LYS A 93 3.05 -3.77 -9.37
C LYS A 93 3.54 -2.38 -8.94
N SER A 94 4.11 -1.61 -9.87
CA SER A 94 4.53 -0.23 -9.61
C SER A 94 3.35 0.65 -9.20
N ARG A 95 2.19 0.55 -9.86
CA ARG A 95 0.97 1.29 -9.50
C ARG A 95 0.44 0.92 -8.12
N ILE A 96 0.46 -0.35 -7.76
CA ILE A 96 0.12 -0.84 -6.41
C ILE A 96 1.05 -0.20 -5.36
N VAL A 97 2.35 -0.09 -5.69
CA VAL A 97 3.34 0.54 -4.83
C VAL A 97 3.22 2.08 -4.81
N ILE A 98 2.83 2.75 -5.90
CA ILE A 98 2.68 4.21 -5.93
C ILE A 98 1.50 4.69 -5.09
N GLN A 99 0.38 3.96 -5.07
CA GLN A 99 -0.73 4.22 -4.13
C GLN A 99 -0.28 4.23 -2.66
N LYS A 100 0.80 3.51 -2.31
CA LYS A 100 1.45 3.56 -0.99
C LYS A 100 1.95 4.96 -0.65
N TYR A 101 2.60 5.64 -1.60
CA TYR A 101 3.29 6.90 -1.35
C TYR A 101 2.33 8.07 -1.26
N GLU A 102 1.21 8.07 -1.99
CA GLU A 102 0.16 9.08 -1.80
C GLU A 102 -0.50 8.97 -0.42
N SER A 103 -0.74 7.74 0.07
CA SER A 103 -1.22 7.51 1.44
C SER A 103 -0.22 7.99 2.51
N VAL A 104 1.07 7.83 2.28
CA VAL A 104 2.13 8.25 3.22
C VAL A 104 2.41 9.76 3.13
N ALA A 105 2.38 10.36 1.94
CA ALA A 105 2.52 11.79 1.73
C ALA A 105 1.38 12.57 2.43
N ASN A 106 0.15 12.03 2.41
CA ASN A 106 -0.96 12.56 3.21
C ASN A 106 -0.68 12.52 4.71
N ARG A 107 0.00 11.47 5.22
CA ARG A 107 0.40 11.39 6.65
C ARG A 107 1.46 12.44 6.99
N PHE A 108 2.44 12.70 6.12
CA PHE A 108 3.42 13.77 6.32
C PHE A 108 2.79 15.15 6.25
N HIS A 109 1.79 15.36 5.39
CA HIS A 109 1.03 16.61 5.33
C HIS A 109 0.25 16.84 6.63
N VAL A 110 -0.45 15.82 7.13
CA VAL A 110 -1.16 15.89 8.42
C VAL A 110 -0.18 16.07 9.58
N ALA A 111 0.94 15.36 9.62
CA ALA A 111 1.97 15.53 10.64
C ALA A 111 2.61 16.93 10.58
N MET A 112 2.85 17.48 9.39
CA MET A 112 3.30 18.87 9.22
C MET A 112 2.25 19.88 9.69
N LEU A 113 0.97 19.67 9.38
CA LEU A 113 -0.11 20.52 9.86
C LEU A 113 -0.24 20.46 11.38
N LEU A 114 -0.11 19.27 11.98
CA LEU A 114 -0.10 19.09 13.44
C LEU A 114 1.12 19.74 14.10
N LEU A 115 2.32 19.61 13.53
CA LEU A 115 3.53 20.29 14.01
C LEU A 115 3.42 21.82 13.86
N LYS A 116 2.82 22.30 12.77
CA LYS A 116 2.56 23.73 12.54
C LYS A 116 1.52 24.29 13.53
N TRP A 117 0.57 23.47 13.96
CA TRP A 117 -0.44 23.84 14.95
C TRP A 117 0.06 23.71 16.41
N TYR A 118 0.93 22.74 16.68
CA TYR A 118 1.50 22.50 18.02
C TYR A 118 2.62 23.49 18.38
N ARG A 119 3.41 23.95 17.41
CA ARG A 119 4.49 24.94 17.61
C ARG A 119 4.06 26.21 18.37
N PRO A 120 2.96 26.91 18.02
CA PRO A 120 2.51 28.08 18.76
C PRO A 120 1.95 27.74 20.17
N LEU A 121 1.45 26.53 20.40
CA LEU A 121 0.94 26.10 21.71
C LEU A 121 2.05 25.83 22.73
N VAL A 122 3.24 25.42 22.27
CA VAL A 122 4.42 25.23 23.12
C VAL A 122 5.10 26.57 23.42
N GLN A 123 5.22 27.46 22.43
CA GLN A 123 5.80 28.80 22.64
C GLN A 123 4.97 29.67 23.59
N ASN A 124 3.64 29.49 23.64
CA ASN A 124 2.76 30.22 24.57
C ASN A 124 2.73 29.66 26.00
N ARG A 125 3.42 28.56 26.30
CA ARG A 125 3.51 28.00 27.67
C ARG A 125 4.80 28.36 28.41
N GLU A 126 5.80 28.94 27.74
CA GLU A 126 7.07 29.31 28.37
C GLU A 126 7.12 30.74 28.95
N LEU A 127 5.98 31.37 29.23
CA LEU A 127 5.95 32.64 29.95
C LEU A 127 5.00 32.62 31.16
N PRO A 128 5.50 32.27 32.35
CA PRO A 128 5.01 32.82 33.60
C PRO A 128 6.06 33.79 34.17
N HIS A 129 5.67 35.07 34.23
CA HIS A 129 6.20 36.12 35.10
C HIS A 129 7.70 36.41 35.07
N GLN A 130 8.06 37.46 34.32
CA GLN A 130 8.82 38.61 34.84
C GLN A 130 8.34 39.88 34.16
#